data_AF-A0AAU0PQ51-F1
#
_entry.id   AF-A0AAU0PQ51-F1
#
_cell.length_a   1.000
_cell.length_b   1.000
_cell.length_c   1.000
_cell.angle_alpha   90.00
_cell.angle_beta   90.00
_cell.angle_gamma   90.00
#
_symmetry.space_group_name_H-M   'P 1'
#
loop_
_entity.id
_entity.type
_entity.pdbx_description
1 polymer ?
#
loop_
_entity_poly.entity_id
_entity_poly.type
_entity_poly.pdbx_seq_one_letter_code
_entity_poly.pdbx_strand_id
1 'polypeptide(L)'
;MQRLILIFFIASELCYYLLIAQTGIVEYFSSNLFLIAPLPVGGVIGSLLISYINIKNKVTLFLIAQLILSFIYPNYNFLTLFILGFIVGSMAPMVINEVKKTSLLELGFALSLSYVTGTILFNYEVSQREVIAVVLTTITLFCSLFLPKNQEAQNLISPNHSLLIMVLWVFLDSSLFESLSRDLAVSIWRGGFTFEIALFHVIGLVCALYFKIDKNQNELFILILFAFSYLLYFLREGFILSMIYPFVISYYNVVILQSIRNKDFRTISFFMIFIGWMASGSGLFVALTNMIFIVPVVILLAIFKVLSKEYSLNNKEIKYV
;
A
#
# COMPACT_ATOMS: atom_id res chain seq x y z
N MET A 1 -8.08 -24.99 -5.87
CA MET A 1 -8.16 -24.05 -7.03
C MET A 1 -8.65 -22.67 -6.63
N GLN A 2 -9.82 -22.51 -5.99
CA GLN A 2 -10.38 -21.18 -5.63
C GLN A 2 -9.46 -20.30 -4.74
N ARG A 3 -8.68 -20.90 -3.83
CA ARG A 3 -7.69 -20.19 -2.99
C ARG A 3 -6.55 -19.58 -3.81
N LEU A 4 -6.04 -20.33 -4.79
CA LEU A 4 -5.00 -19.85 -5.72
C LEU A 4 -5.51 -18.72 -6.60
N ILE A 5 -6.76 -18.81 -7.05
CA ILE A 5 -7.44 -17.74 -7.81
C ILE A 5 -7.53 -16.45 -6.99
N LEU A 6 -7.88 -16.54 -5.70
CA LEU A 6 -7.94 -15.39 -4.81
C LEU A 6 -6.56 -14.75 -4.60
N ILE A 7 -5.50 -15.56 -4.48
CA ILE A 7 -4.11 -15.08 -4.41
C ILE A 7 -3.76 -14.26 -5.65
N PHE A 8 -4.00 -14.81 -6.85
CA PHE A 8 -3.72 -14.11 -8.11
C PHE A 8 -4.56 -12.84 -8.27
N PHE A 9 -5.85 -12.88 -7.93
CA PHE A 9 -6.72 -11.71 -7.96
C PHE A 9 -6.17 -10.54 -7.13
N ILE A 10 -5.78 -10.80 -5.88
CA ILE A 10 -5.24 -9.78 -4.99
C ILE A 10 -3.88 -9.30 -5.50
N ALA A 11 -3.00 -10.24 -5.88
CA ALA A 11 -1.64 -9.90 -6.31
C ALA A 11 -1.62 -9.04 -7.59
N SER A 12 -2.40 -9.41 -8.60
CA SER A 12 -2.43 -8.69 -9.88
C SER A 12 -3.03 -7.30 -9.75
N GLU A 13 -4.05 -7.13 -8.90
CA GLU A 13 -4.67 -5.82 -8.66
C GLU A 13 -3.77 -4.90 -7.83
N LEU A 14 -3.08 -5.41 -6.80
CA LEU A 14 -2.08 -4.63 -6.07
C LEU A 14 -0.90 -4.25 -6.97
N CYS A 15 -0.45 -5.15 -7.85
CA CYS A 15 0.55 -4.82 -8.87
C CYS A 15 0.07 -3.74 -9.84
N TYR A 16 -1.19 -3.81 -10.28
CA TYR A 16 -1.76 -2.80 -11.17
C TYR A 16 -1.75 -1.42 -10.48
N TYR A 17 -2.22 -1.36 -9.24
CA TYR A 17 -2.17 -0.14 -8.44
C TYR A 17 -0.75 0.43 -8.37
N LEU A 18 0.23 -0.40 -7.97
CA LEU A 18 1.63 0.03 -7.81
C LEU A 18 2.25 0.48 -9.14
N LEU A 19 2.25 -0.38 -10.16
CA LEU A 19 3.02 -0.18 -11.39
C LEU A 19 2.36 0.79 -12.36
N ILE A 20 1.03 0.87 -12.36
CA ILE A 20 0.27 1.67 -13.31
C ILE A 20 -0.22 2.94 -12.62
N ALA A 21 -1.10 2.83 -11.62
CA ALA A 21 -1.78 3.99 -11.04
C ALA A 21 -0.84 4.87 -10.20
N GLN A 22 -0.04 4.28 -9.32
CA GLN A 22 0.83 5.01 -8.40
C GLN A 22 2.13 5.44 -9.08
N THR A 23 2.94 4.50 -9.57
CA THR A 23 4.28 4.81 -10.08
C THR A 23 4.25 5.20 -11.55
N GLY A 24 3.46 4.49 -12.36
CA GLY A 24 3.37 4.74 -13.81
C GLY A 24 2.84 6.14 -14.13
N ILE A 25 1.64 6.49 -13.67
CA ILE A 25 1.04 7.81 -13.94
C ILE A 25 1.87 8.93 -13.36
N VAL A 26 2.29 8.83 -12.09
CA VAL A 26 3.04 9.90 -11.43
C VAL A 26 4.37 10.16 -12.14
N GLU A 27 5.07 9.10 -12.57
CA GLU A 27 6.31 9.25 -13.32
C GLU A 27 6.07 9.75 -14.75
N TYR A 28 5.08 9.22 -15.48
CA TYR A 28 4.78 9.61 -16.85
C TYR A 28 4.49 11.10 -16.98
N PHE A 29 3.68 11.64 -16.07
CA PHE A 29 3.36 13.08 -16.01
C PHE A 29 4.45 13.90 -15.31
N SER A 30 5.65 13.35 -15.12
CA SER A 30 6.80 14.01 -14.48
C SER A 30 6.44 14.63 -13.13
N SER A 31 5.54 13.97 -12.40
CA SER A 31 5.02 14.39 -11.10
C SER A 31 4.36 15.79 -11.08
N ASN A 32 3.84 16.25 -12.22
CA ASN A 32 3.11 17.52 -12.26
C ASN A 32 1.76 17.37 -11.54
N LEU A 33 1.68 17.90 -10.31
CA LEU A 33 0.50 17.82 -9.44
C LEU A 33 -0.80 18.25 -10.14
N PHE A 34 -0.77 19.29 -10.97
CA PHE A 34 -1.98 19.77 -11.66
C PHE A 34 -2.48 18.78 -12.71
N LEU A 35 -1.56 18.10 -13.41
CA LEU A 35 -1.92 17.11 -14.42
C LEU A 35 -2.39 15.81 -13.79
N ILE A 36 -1.78 15.39 -12.67
CA ILE A 36 -2.13 14.13 -12.00
C ILE A 36 -3.31 14.26 -11.03
N ALA A 37 -3.65 15.47 -10.56
CA ALA A 37 -4.74 15.73 -9.60
C ALA A 37 -6.10 15.04 -9.89
N PRO A 38 -6.53 14.84 -11.15
CA PRO A 38 -7.78 14.14 -11.42
C PRO A 38 -7.81 12.70 -10.88
N LEU A 39 -6.66 12.03 -10.87
CA LEU A 39 -6.52 10.65 -10.38
C LEU A 39 -6.87 10.52 -8.88
N PRO A 40 -6.21 11.23 -7.94
CA PRO A 40 -6.56 11.15 -6.52
C PRO A 40 -7.96 11.70 -6.22
N VAL A 41 -8.45 12.71 -6.96
CA VAL A 41 -9.83 13.21 -6.79
C VAL A 41 -10.83 12.12 -7.16
N GLY A 42 -10.66 11.48 -8.32
CA GLY A 42 -11.45 10.31 -8.71
C GLY A 42 -11.35 9.20 -7.67
N GLY A 43 -10.14 8.94 -7.18
CA GLY A 43 -9.83 7.97 -6.13
C GLY A 43 -10.65 8.14 -4.86
N VAL A 44 -10.64 9.34 -4.29
CA VAL A 44 -11.44 9.68 -3.08
C VAL A 44 -12.92 9.49 -3.34
N ILE A 45 -13.43 9.97 -4.47
CA ILE A 45 -14.85 9.86 -4.83
C ILE A 45 -15.25 8.38 -5.02
N GLY A 46 -14.43 7.59 -5.71
CA GLY A 46 -14.65 6.16 -5.91
C GLY A 46 -14.68 5.39 -4.59
N SER A 47 -13.70 5.63 -3.71
CA SER A 47 -13.64 4.99 -2.39
C SER A 47 -14.86 5.33 -1.52
N LEU A 48 -15.38 6.56 -1.61
CA LEU A 48 -16.60 6.99 -0.92
C LEU A 48 -17.86 6.32 -1.50
N LEU A 49 -18.09 6.50 -2.80
CA LEU A 49 -19.35 6.16 -3.45
C LEU A 49 -19.57 4.65 -3.52
N ILE A 50 -18.51 3.85 -3.56
CA ILE A 50 -18.66 2.41 -3.73
C ILE A 50 -19.37 1.69 -2.59
N SER A 51 -19.39 2.31 -1.40
CA SER A 51 -20.16 1.84 -0.25
C SER A 51 -21.67 2.02 -0.42
N TYR A 52 -22.11 2.93 -1.30
CA TYR A 52 -23.51 3.23 -1.59
C TYR A 52 -24.01 2.59 -2.90
N ILE A 53 -23.10 2.16 -3.78
CA ILE A 53 -23.45 1.51 -5.05
C ILE A 53 -23.84 0.05 -4.82
N ASN A 54 -25.12 -0.26 -5.03
CA ASN A 54 -25.69 -1.61 -4.88
C ASN A 54 -25.91 -2.30 -6.24
N ILE A 55 -24.82 -2.57 -6.96
CA ILE A 55 -24.84 -3.25 -8.27
C ILE A 55 -24.35 -4.70 -8.10
N LYS A 56 -25.09 -5.65 -8.68
CA LYS A 56 -24.67 -7.05 -8.76
C LYS A 56 -23.43 -7.16 -9.67
N ASN A 57 -22.39 -7.88 -9.22
CA ASN A 57 -21.11 -8.05 -9.93
C ASN A 57 -20.28 -6.77 -10.13
N LYS A 58 -20.36 -5.82 -9.18
CA LYS A 58 -19.61 -4.55 -9.23
C LYS A 58 -18.11 -4.72 -9.52
N VAL A 59 -17.42 -5.71 -8.92
CA VAL A 59 -15.99 -5.98 -9.17
C VAL A 59 -15.71 -6.17 -10.67
N THR A 60 -16.47 -7.05 -11.32
CA THR A 60 -16.30 -7.34 -12.76
C THR A 60 -16.58 -6.12 -13.63
N LEU A 61 -17.59 -5.31 -13.29
CA LEU A 61 -17.90 -4.07 -14.00
C LEU A 61 -16.70 -3.10 -13.97
N PHE A 62 -16.15 -2.85 -12.78
CA PHE A 62 -15.01 -1.96 -12.60
C PHE A 62 -13.75 -2.47 -13.32
N LEU A 63 -13.52 -3.79 -13.31
CA LEU A 63 -12.39 -4.40 -14.02
C LEU A 63 -12.52 -4.36 -15.55
N ILE A 64 -13.74 -4.46 -16.09
CA ILE A 64 -13.96 -4.24 -17.53
C ILE A 64 -13.64 -2.79 -17.89
N ALA A 65 -14.09 -1.82 -17.08
CA ALA A 65 -13.76 -0.41 -17.29
C ALA A 65 -12.25 -0.16 -17.15
N GLN A 66 -11.59 -0.78 -16.17
CA GLN A 66 -10.13 -0.74 -15.99
C GLN A 66 -9.39 -1.30 -17.20
N LEU A 67 -9.89 -2.38 -17.80
CA LEU A 67 -9.28 -3.01 -18.97
C LEU A 67 -9.35 -2.08 -20.18
N ILE A 68 -10.50 -1.44 -20.40
CA ILE A 68 -10.66 -0.44 -21.46
C ILE A 68 -9.66 0.71 -21.27
N LEU A 69 -9.53 1.24 -20.06
CA LEU A 69 -8.54 2.28 -19.78
C LEU A 69 -7.11 1.78 -19.90
N SER A 70 -6.83 0.50 -19.65
CA SER A 70 -5.48 -0.07 -19.77
C SER A 70 -4.97 -0.04 -21.21
N PHE A 71 -5.84 -0.18 -22.21
CA PHE A 71 -5.48 0.01 -23.63
C PHE A 71 -5.23 1.47 -24.03
N ILE A 72 -5.60 2.43 -23.17
CA ILE A 72 -5.35 3.86 -23.40
C ILE A 72 -4.03 4.29 -22.76
N TYR A 73 -3.47 3.47 -21.85
CA TYR A 73 -2.21 3.76 -21.18
C TYR A 73 -1.07 3.98 -22.19
N PRO A 74 -0.19 4.98 -22.00
CA PRO A 74 -0.14 5.97 -20.91
C PRO A 74 -0.90 7.28 -21.23
N ASN A 75 -1.56 7.38 -22.39
CA ASN A 75 -2.07 8.62 -23.00
C ASN A 75 -3.39 9.11 -22.39
N TYR A 76 -3.41 9.28 -21.07
CA TYR A 76 -4.57 9.77 -20.37
C TYR A 76 -4.70 11.29 -20.45
N ASN A 77 -5.91 11.75 -20.70
CA ASN A 77 -6.33 13.13 -20.48
C ASN A 77 -6.95 13.28 -19.09
N PHE A 78 -7.35 14.52 -18.74
CA PHE A 78 -7.98 14.83 -17.46
C PHE A 78 -9.16 13.90 -17.12
N LEU A 79 -10.05 13.65 -18.09
CA LEU A 79 -11.25 12.83 -17.89
C LEU A 79 -10.89 11.36 -17.65
N THR A 80 -10.01 10.80 -18.47
CA THR A 80 -9.60 9.40 -18.34
C THR A 80 -8.77 9.15 -17.09
N LEU A 81 -7.95 10.11 -16.64
CA LEU A 81 -7.30 10.06 -15.32
C LEU A 81 -8.32 10.08 -14.18
N PHE A 82 -9.33 10.94 -14.26
CA PHE A 82 -10.41 10.97 -13.27
C PHE A 82 -11.14 9.63 -13.21
N ILE A 83 -11.50 9.05 -14.36
CA ILE A 83 -12.19 7.75 -14.43
C ILE A 83 -11.29 6.63 -13.91
N LEU A 84 -10.00 6.61 -14.28
CA LEU A 84 -9.03 5.65 -13.74
C LEU A 84 -8.96 5.75 -12.22
N GLY A 85 -8.88 6.97 -11.70
CA GLY A 85 -8.88 7.24 -10.27
C GLY A 85 -10.15 6.71 -9.61
N PHE A 86 -11.31 6.99 -10.19
CA PHE A 86 -12.60 6.50 -9.70
C PHE A 86 -12.67 4.97 -9.67
N ILE A 87 -12.16 4.30 -10.71
CA ILE A 87 -12.11 2.84 -10.79
C ILE A 87 -11.20 2.27 -9.71
N VAL A 88 -9.95 2.71 -9.67
CA VAL A 88 -8.94 2.25 -8.70
C VAL A 88 -9.40 2.53 -7.27
N GLY A 89 -9.97 3.71 -7.01
CA GLY A 89 -10.53 4.08 -5.72
C GLY A 89 -11.73 3.24 -5.30
N SER A 90 -12.54 2.79 -6.26
CA SER A 90 -13.65 1.86 -6.02
C SER A 90 -13.14 0.43 -5.79
N MET A 91 -12.09 0.02 -6.50
CA MET A 91 -11.49 -1.31 -6.42
C MET A 91 -10.74 -1.53 -5.11
N ALA A 92 -10.01 -0.53 -4.59
CA ALA A 92 -9.26 -0.63 -3.35
C ALA A 92 -10.08 -1.25 -2.18
N PRO A 93 -11.24 -0.70 -1.75
CA PRO A 93 -12.03 -1.31 -0.69
C PRO A 93 -12.63 -2.67 -1.09
N MET A 94 -12.88 -2.94 -2.37
CA MET A 94 -13.34 -4.26 -2.82
C MET A 94 -12.26 -5.32 -2.67
N VAL A 95 -11.02 -5.03 -3.07
CA VAL A 95 -9.88 -5.94 -2.91
C VAL A 95 -9.65 -6.25 -1.44
N ILE A 96 -9.68 -5.23 -0.58
CA ILE A 96 -9.57 -5.43 0.88
C ILE A 96 -10.74 -6.27 1.42
N ASN A 97 -11.93 -6.15 0.85
CA ASN A 97 -13.06 -7.00 1.22
C ASN A 97 -12.88 -8.46 0.78
N GLU A 98 -12.18 -8.70 -0.34
CA GLU A 98 -11.78 -10.04 -0.78
C GLU A 98 -10.64 -10.62 0.06
N VAL A 99 -9.70 -9.77 0.54
CA VAL A 99 -8.66 -10.15 1.50
C VAL A 99 -9.26 -10.75 2.78
N LYS A 100 -10.48 -10.40 3.17
CA LYS A 100 -11.15 -11.02 4.33
C LYS A 100 -11.32 -12.52 4.22
N LYS A 101 -11.40 -13.03 2.98
CA LYS A 101 -11.63 -14.45 2.68
C LYS A 101 -10.34 -15.27 2.69
N THR A 102 -9.17 -14.64 2.81
CA THR A 102 -7.88 -15.33 2.77
C THR A 102 -7.46 -15.83 4.15
N SER A 103 -6.79 -16.98 4.24
CA SER A 103 -5.97 -17.26 5.41
C SER A 103 -4.76 -16.32 5.50
N LEU A 104 -4.10 -16.24 6.65
CA LEU A 104 -2.86 -15.46 6.79
C LEU A 104 -1.77 -15.87 5.80
N LEU A 105 -1.67 -17.18 5.54
CA LEU A 105 -0.70 -17.74 4.60
C LEU A 105 -1.05 -17.40 3.14
N GLU A 106 -2.34 -17.41 2.78
CA GLU A 106 -2.80 -16.95 1.46
C GLU A 106 -2.58 -15.44 1.26
N LEU A 107 -2.83 -14.62 2.28
CA LEU A 107 -2.48 -13.20 2.27
C LEU A 107 -0.98 -13.01 2.07
N GLY A 108 -0.17 -13.81 2.77
CA GLY A 108 1.28 -13.88 2.56
C GLY A 108 1.65 -14.10 1.10
N PHE A 109 1.16 -15.19 0.50
CA PHE A 109 1.46 -15.48 -0.90
C PHE A 109 1.00 -14.38 -1.87
N ALA A 110 -0.18 -13.78 -1.65
CA ALA A 110 -0.67 -12.69 -2.50
C ALA A 110 0.25 -11.46 -2.46
N LEU A 111 0.66 -11.05 -1.25
CA LEU A 111 1.57 -9.91 -1.07
C LEU A 111 2.97 -10.23 -1.59
N SER A 112 3.49 -11.43 -1.33
CA SER A 112 4.80 -11.86 -1.84
C SER A 112 4.83 -11.82 -3.37
N LEU A 113 3.79 -12.35 -4.02
CA LEU A 113 3.69 -12.34 -5.47
C LEU A 113 3.62 -10.89 -5.98
N SER A 114 2.82 -10.05 -5.33
CA SER A 114 2.71 -8.63 -5.71
C SER A 114 4.03 -7.87 -5.58
N TYR A 115 4.71 -7.98 -4.44
CA TYR A 115 5.98 -7.27 -4.22
C TYR A 115 7.09 -7.76 -5.16
N VAL A 116 7.23 -9.07 -5.34
CA VAL A 116 8.29 -9.62 -6.21
C VAL A 116 8.03 -9.27 -7.67
N THR A 117 6.80 -9.45 -8.17
CA THR A 117 6.44 -9.07 -9.54
C THR A 117 6.57 -7.56 -9.74
N GLY A 118 6.09 -6.75 -8.80
CA GLY A 118 6.23 -5.30 -8.80
C GLY A 118 7.69 -4.87 -8.87
N THR A 119 8.56 -5.45 -8.04
CA THR A 119 9.99 -5.14 -8.00
C THR A 119 10.68 -5.47 -9.33
N ILE A 120 10.40 -6.65 -9.91
CA ILE A 120 11.01 -7.08 -11.17
C ILE A 120 10.59 -6.17 -12.33
N LEU A 121 9.32 -5.74 -12.36
CA LEU A 121 8.77 -4.92 -13.43
C LEU A 121 8.94 -3.41 -13.19
N PHE A 122 9.44 -3.00 -12.03
CA PHE A 122 9.53 -1.59 -11.64
C PHE A 122 10.41 -0.76 -12.57
N ASN A 123 11.48 -1.34 -13.11
CA ASN A 123 12.41 -0.63 -13.99
C ASN A 123 11.96 -0.62 -15.46
N TYR A 124 10.80 -1.19 -15.78
CA TYR A 124 10.25 -1.13 -17.12
C TYR A 124 9.87 0.32 -17.47
N GLU A 125 10.21 0.75 -18.69
CA GLU A 125 9.96 2.13 -19.14
C GLU A 125 8.48 2.47 -18.99
N VAL A 126 8.21 3.57 -18.29
CA VAL A 126 6.87 3.96 -17.89
C VAL A 126 5.95 4.17 -19.08
N SER A 127 6.45 4.73 -20.18
CA SER A 127 5.71 4.94 -21.43
C SER A 127 5.25 3.62 -22.08
N GLN A 128 5.92 2.49 -21.77
CA GLN A 128 5.71 1.19 -22.42
C GLN A 128 4.95 0.17 -21.55
N ARG A 129 4.42 0.59 -20.38
CA ARG A 129 3.71 -0.33 -19.46
C ARG A 129 2.29 -0.70 -19.88
N GLU A 130 1.84 -0.35 -21.08
CA GLU A 130 0.50 -0.69 -21.60
C GLU A 130 0.24 -2.21 -21.53
N VAL A 131 1.17 -3.02 -22.03
CA VAL A 131 1.06 -4.49 -21.99
C VAL A 131 0.95 -4.99 -20.56
N ILE A 132 1.71 -4.41 -19.62
CA ILE A 132 1.64 -4.75 -18.19
C ILE A 132 0.26 -4.42 -17.63
N ALA A 133 -0.28 -3.23 -17.93
CA ALA A 133 -1.61 -2.79 -17.49
C ALA A 133 -2.71 -3.74 -18.00
N VAL A 134 -2.67 -4.10 -19.28
CA VAL A 134 -3.63 -5.00 -19.94
C VAL A 134 -3.53 -6.41 -19.35
N VAL A 135 -2.32 -6.97 -19.22
CA VAL A 135 -2.12 -8.33 -18.70
C VAL A 135 -2.57 -8.42 -17.24
N LEU A 136 -2.15 -7.50 -16.37
CA LEU A 136 -2.55 -7.51 -14.96
C LEU A 136 -4.06 -7.42 -14.83
N THR A 137 -4.71 -6.49 -15.55
CA THR A 137 -6.17 -6.34 -15.49
C THR A 137 -6.90 -7.56 -16.04
N THR A 138 -6.38 -8.19 -17.11
CA THR A 138 -6.96 -9.41 -17.67
C THR A 138 -6.89 -10.58 -16.70
N ILE A 139 -5.74 -10.74 -16.01
CA ILE A 139 -5.58 -11.74 -14.94
C ILE A 139 -6.58 -11.46 -13.82
N THR A 140 -6.67 -10.22 -13.33
CA THR A 140 -7.61 -9.84 -12.26
C THR A 140 -9.06 -10.11 -12.68
N LEU A 141 -9.44 -9.73 -13.91
CA LEU A 141 -10.78 -9.91 -14.45
C LEU A 141 -11.15 -11.39 -14.56
N PHE A 142 -10.26 -12.22 -15.12
CA PHE A 142 -10.46 -13.66 -15.20
C PHE A 142 -10.63 -14.27 -13.81
N CYS A 143 -9.73 -13.93 -12.87
CA CYS A 143 -9.81 -14.44 -11.51
C CYS A 143 -11.10 -14.01 -10.79
N SER A 144 -11.62 -12.81 -11.09
CA SER A 144 -12.85 -12.27 -10.48
C SER A 144 -14.08 -13.16 -10.70
N LEU A 145 -14.12 -13.90 -11.82
CA LEU A 145 -15.22 -14.79 -12.20
C LEU A 145 -15.31 -16.04 -11.31
N PHE A 146 -14.21 -16.40 -10.65
CA PHE A 146 -14.07 -17.64 -9.89
C PHE A 146 -13.76 -17.40 -8.40
N LEU A 147 -13.98 -16.16 -7.92
CA LEU A 147 -13.78 -15.82 -6.53
C LEU A 147 -14.67 -16.65 -5.59
N PRO A 148 -14.16 -17.02 -4.40
CA PRO A 148 -14.94 -17.77 -3.42
C PRO A 148 -16.16 -16.96 -2.97
N LYS A 149 -17.33 -17.59 -3.00
CA LYS A 149 -18.61 -16.99 -2.60
C LYS A 149 -18.84 -17.01 -1.09
N ASN A 150 -18.27 -18.00 -0.40
CA ASN A 150 -18.43 -18.17 1.04
C ASN A 150 -17.26 -17.53 1.79
N GLN A 151 -17.55 -16.82 2.86
CA GLN A 151 -16.57 -16.38 3.84
C GLN A 151 -16.23 -17.58 4.73
N GLU A 152 -15.06 -18.19 4.57
CA GLU A 152 -14.50 -18.98 5.66
C GLU A 152 -14.04 -18.00 6.74
N ALA A 153 -14.87 -17.79 7.76
CA ALA A 153 -14.56 -16.94 8.89
C ALA A 153 -13.42 -17.58 9.71
N GLN A 154 -12.17 -17.27 9.37
CA GLN A 154 -11.09 -17.47 10.33
C GLN A 154 -11.18 -16.35 11.36
N ASN A 155 -11.70 -16.69 12.53
CA ASN A 155 -11.65 -15.87 13.75
C ASN A 155 -10.19 -15.70 14.17
N LEU A 156 -9.48 -14.80 13.50
CA LEU A 156 -8.15 -14.39 13.90
C LEU A 156 -8.32 -13.09 14.70
N ILE A 157 -7.95 -13.17 15.97
CA ILE A 157 -7.74 -12.00 16.83
C ILE A 157 -6.60 -11.21 16.19
N SER A 158 -6.92 -10.20 15.37
CA SER A 158 -5.93 -9.29 14.81
C SER A 158 -5.84 -8.04 15.67
N PRO A 159 -4.64 -7.47 15.84
CA PRO A 159 -4.48 -6.21 16.54
C PRO A 159 -5.23 -5.11 15.75
N ASN A 160 -6.16 -4.43 16.42
CA ASN A 160 -6.91 -3.34 15.81
C ASN A 160 -6.14 -2.03 16.02
N HIS A 161 -5.29 -1.68 15.04
CA HIS A 161 -4.57 -0.40 15.04
C HIS A 161 -5.50 0.77 14.69
N SER A 162 -5.17 1.95 15.21
CA SER A 162 -5.98 3.15 14.97
C SER A 162 -5.82 3.64 13.53
N LEU A 163 -6.84 4.28 12.94
CA LEU A 163 -6.72 4.89 11.61
C LEU A 163 -5.55 5.87 11.55
N LEU A 164 -5.36 6.68 12.61
CA LEU A 164 -4.31 7.68 12.69
C LEU A 164 -2.90 7.08 12.54
N ILE A 165 -2.61 5.96 13.22
CA ILE A 165 -1.28 5.34 13.14
C ILE A 165 -1.04 4.70 11.76
N MET A 166 -2.08 4.11 11.15
CA MET A 166 -1.98 3.55 9.81
C MET A 166 -1.76 4.63 8.75
N VAL A 167 -2.47 5.76 8.87
CA VAL A 167 -2.26 6.96 8.03
C VAL A 167 -0.85 7.49 8.18
N LEU A 168 -0.33 7.54 9.42
CA LEU A 168 1.05 7.94 9.66
C LEU A 168 2.05 7.02 8.94
N TRP A 169 1.94 5.70 9.07
CA TRP A 169 2.88 4.79 8.42
C TRP A 169 2.85 4.88 6.90
N VAL A 170 1.67 4.99 6.28
CA VAL A 170 1.59 5.18 4.83
C VAL A 170 2.14 6.54 4.41
N PHE A 171 1.95 7.59 5.20
CA PHE A 171 2.60 8.88 4.95
C PHE A 171 4.13 8.77 5.00
N LEU A 172 4.69 8.11 6.03
CA LEU A 172 6.13 7.87 6.15
C LEU A 172 6.66 7.05 4.96
N ASP A 173 5.95 5.98 4.58
CA ASP A 173 6.32 5.19 3.41
C ASP A 173 6.29 6.03 2.13
N SER A 174 5.16 6.67 1.84
CA SER A 174 4.99 7.43 0.60
C SER A 174 5.98 8.59 0.50
N SER A 175 6.27 9.30 1.60
CA SER A 175 7.31 10.33 1.59
C SER A 175 8.68 9.77 1.21
N LEU A 176 9.09 8.65 1.81
CA LEU A 176 10.41 8.06 1.54
C LEU A 176 10.46 7.45 0.12
N PHE A 177 9.43 6.70 -0.26
CA PHE A 177 9.28 6.07 -1.57
C PHE A 177 9.41 7.10 -2.70
N GLU A 178 8.62 8.17 -2.60
CA GLU A 178 8.57 9.22 -3.62
C GLU A 178 9.90 9.99 -3.65
N SER A 179 10.52 10.30 -2.50
CA SER A 179 11.85 10.93 -2.48
C SER A 179 12.92 10.04 -3.13
N LEU A 180 12.98 8.76 -2.78
CA LEU A 180 13.95 7.81 -3.36
C LEU A 180 13.74 7.57 -4.86
N SER A 181 12.50 7.66 -5.34
CA SER A 181 12.18 7.52 -6.76
C SER A 181 12.73 8.67 -7.61
N ARG A 182 13.07 9.81 -6.99
CA ARG A 182 13.58 11.02 -7.64
C ARG A 182 15.04 11.31 -7.30
N ASP A 183 15.59 10.65 -6.28
CA ASP A 183 16.95 10.84 -5.83
C ASP A 183 17.93 9.96 -6.63
N LEU A 184 18.74 10.61 -7.49
CA LEU A 184 19.76 9.94 -8.28
C LEU A 184 20.99 9.55 -7.46
N ALA A 185 21.22 10.16 -6.30
CA ALA A 185 22.37 9.87 -5.45
C ALA A 185 22.16 8.63 -4.60
N VAL A 186 20.91 8.37 -4.17
CA VAL A 186 20.52 7.19 -3.39
C VAL A 186 19.47 6.41 -4.16
N SER A 187 19.83 5.92 -5.35
CA SER A 187 18.89 5.25 -6.23
C SER A 187 18.73 3.77 -5.88
N ILE A 188 17.93 3.44 -4.87
CA ILE A 188 17.71 2.03 -4.51
C ILE A 188 16.90 1.28 -5.57
N TRP A 189 15.95 1.96 -6.23
CA TRP A 189 15.03 1.33 -7.17
C TRP A 189 15.67 1.02 -8.52
N ARG A 190 16.57 1.91 -8.98
CA ARG A 190 17.24 1.82 -10.29
C ARG A 190 18.74 1.47 -10.18
N GLY A 191 19.28 1.39 -8.97
CA GLY A 191 20.70 1.10 -8.70
C GLY A 191 21.10 -0.37 -8.75
N GLY A 192 20.24 -1.26 -9.27
CA GLY A 192 20.55 -2.68 -9.46
C GLY A 192 20.25 -3.60 -8.26
N PHE A 193 19.60 -3.11 -7.19
CA PHE A 193 19.30 -3.88 -5.98
C PHE A 193 18.01 -4.73 -6.08
N THR A 194 17.61 -5.14 -7.28
CA THR A 194 16.33 -5.84 -7.52
C THR A 194 16.19 -7.11 -6.68
N PHE A 195 17.28 -7.87 -6.53
CA PHE A 195 17.26 -9.11 -5.76
C PHE A 195 17.13 -8.85 -4.25
N GLU A 196 17.90 -7.91 -3.71
CA GLU A 196 17.86 -7.49 -2.32
C GLU A 196 16.46 -6.99 -1.95
N ILE A 197 15.89 -6.12 -2.78
CA ILE A 197 14.54 -5.57 -2.56
C ILE A 197 13.50 -6.68 -2.55
N ALA A 198 13.51 -7.57 -3.55
CA ALA A 198 12.57 -8.68 -3.63
C ALA A 198 12.69 -9.63 -2.44
N LEU A 199 13.92 -10.00 -2.07
CA LEU A 199 14.19 -10.90 -0.93
C LEU A 199 13.73 -10.29 0.39
N PHE A 200 14.06 -9.02 0.65
CA PHE A 200 13.71 -8.37 1.91
C PHE A 200 12.23 -8.01 2.01
N HIS A 201 11.53 -7.81 0.89
CA HIS A 201 10.06 -7.79 0.89
C HIS A 201 9.49 -9.13 1.40
N VAL A 202 10.02 -10.27 0.95
CA VAL A 202 9.57 -11.60 1.41
C VAL A 202 9.92 -11.83 2.88
N ILE A 203 11.12 -11.45 3.33
CA ILE A 203 11.52 -11.55 4.73
C ILE A 203 10.61 -10.71 5.63
N GLY A 204 10.35 -9.45 5.27
CA GLY A 204 9.46 -8.57 6.04
C GLY A 204 8.03 -9.11 6.17
N LEU A 205 7.52 -9.69 5.08
CA LEU A 205 6.23 -10.36 5.06
C LEU A 205 6.19 -11.58 6.00
N VAL A 206 7.20 -12.46 5.91
CA VAL A 206 7.29 -13.65 6.79
C VAL A 206 7.35 -13.21 8.25
N CYS A 207 8.18 -12.20 8.56
CA CYS A 207 8.29 -11.65 9.90
C CYS A 207 6.94 -11.12 10.43
N ALA A 208 6.19 -10.37 9.63
CA ALA A 208 4.89 -9.82 10.04
C ALA A 208 3.80 -10.89 10.25
N LEU A 209 3.89 -12.03 9.56
CA LEU A 209 2.94 -13.12 9.71
C LEU A 209 3.27 -14.06 10.89
N TYR A 210 4.56 -14.25 11.19
CA TYR A 210 5.02 -15.19 12.20
C TYR A 210 5.21 -14.55 13.59
N PHE A 211 5.74 -13.33 13.66
CA PHE A 211 6.01 -12.68 14.93
C PHE A 211 4.75 -11.99 15.47
N LYS A 212 4.28 -12.48 16.62
CA LYS A 212 3.17 -11.87 17.36
C LYS A 212 3.74 -10.87 18.36
N ILE A 213 3.68 -9.60 18.01
CA ILE A 213 4.10 -8.48 18.87
C ILE A 213 2.85 -7.79 19.42
N ASP A 214 2.87 -7.42 20.70
CA ASP A 214 1.79 -6.65 21.30
C ASP A 214 1.57 -5.32 20.58
N LYS A 215 0.33 -4.84 20.56
CA LYS A 215 -0.07 -3.70 19.73
C LYS A 215 0.86 -2.48 19.87
N ASN A 216 1.12 -2.01 21.08
CA ASN A 216 1.92 -0.79 21.30
C ASN A 216 3.39 -1.01 20.93
N GLN A 217 3.94 -2.18 21.28
CA GLN A 217 5.30 -2.58 20.90
C GLN A 217 5.44 -2.68 19.38
N ASN A 218 4.41 -3.18 18.69
CA ASN A 218 4.39 -3.25 17.23
C ASN A 218 4.33 -1.86 16.60
N GLU A 219 3.54 -0.94 17.18
CA GLU A 219 3.52 0.47 16.75
C GLU A 219 4.88 1.12 16.89
N LEU A 220 5.56 0.92 18.02
CA LEU A 220 6.90 1.43 18.27
C LEU A 220 7.94 0.79 17.33
N PHE A 221 7.87 -0.53 17.12
CA PHE A 221 8.77 -1.26 16.25
C PHE A 221 8.73 -0.75 14.80
N ILE A 222 7.53 -0.56 14.24
CA ILE A 222 7.36 0.01 12.89
C ILE A 222 7.94 1.43 12.83
N LEU A 223 7.72 2.26 13.85
CA LEU A 223 8.28 3.63 13.88
C LEU A 223 9.81 3.63 13.95
N ILE A 224 10.41 2.73 14.73
CA ILE A 224 11.88 2.56 14.80
C ILE A 224 12.43 2.11 13.45
N LEU A 225 11.77 1.16 12.79
CA LEU A 225 12.15 0.70 11.45
C LEU A 225 12.11 1.84 10.43
N PHE A 226 11.05 2.65 10.42
CA PHE A 226 11.00 3.85 9.58
C PHE A 226 12.11 4.84 9.95
N ALA A 227 12.32 5.13 11.24
CA ALA A 227 13.40 6.01 11.68
C ALA A 227 14.76 5.54 11.14
N PHE A 228 15.00 4.23 11.14
CA PHE A 228 16.21 3.64 10.61
C PHE A 228 16.30 3.75 9.08
N SER A 229 15.21 3.52 8.33
CA SER A 229 15.17 3.75 6.88
C SER A 229 15.49 5.22 6.52
N TYR A 230 14.89 6.17 7.24
CA TYR A 230 15.18 7.60 7.05
C TYR A 230 16.62 7.96 7.39
N LEU A 231 17.18 7.40 8.47
CA LEU A 231 18.59 7.59 8.82
C LEU A 231 19.50 7.12 7.68
N LEU A 232 19.29 5.91 7.17
CA LEU A 232 20.06 5.35 6.05
C LEU A 232 19.94 6.19 4.78
N TYR A 233 18.75 6.73 4.50
CA TYR A 233 18.55 7.68 3.40
C TYR A 233 19.42 8.93 3.55
N PHE A 234 19.41 9.59 4.71
CA PHE A 234 20.23 10.78 4.96
C PHE A 234 21.73 10.50 4.99
N LEU A 235 22.14 9.30 5.43
CA LEU A 235 23.53 8.84 5.38
C LEU A 235 23.97 8.41 3.97
N ARG A 236 23.03 8.34 3.02
CA ARG A 236 23.25 7.88 1.63
C ARG A 236 23.69 6.41 1.52
N GLU A 237 23.27 5.58 2.46
CA GLU A 237 23.60 4.14 2.52
C GLU A 237 22.62 3.32 1.68
N GLY A 238 22.71 3.43 0.35
CA GLY A 238 21.75 2.81 -0.59
C GLY A 238 21.64 1.29 -0.48
N PHE A 239 22.75 0.57 -0.27
CA PHE A 239 22.75 -0.90 -0.17
C PHE A 239 22.03 -1.41 1.08
N ILE A 240 22.29 -0.82 2.24
CA ILE A 240 21.60 -1.22 3.48
C ILE A 240 20.14 -0.77 3.41
N LEU A 241 19.87 0.41 2.84
CA LEU A 241 18.52 0.91 2.65
C LEU A 241 17.68 0.00 1.74
N SER A 242 18.25 -0.56 0.67
CA SER A 242 17.56 -1.50 -0.24
C SER A 242 17.21 -2.84 0.42
N MET A 243 17.74 -3.13 1.60
CA MET A 243 17.33 -4.26 2.44
C MET A 243 16.29 -3.84 3.47
N ILE A 244 16.62 -2.83 4.28
CA ILE A 244 15.79 -2.44 5.42
C ILE A 244 14.45 -1.90 4.96
N TYR A 245 14.43 -0.99 3.98
CA TYR A 245 13.21 -0.30 3.62
C TYR A 245 12.14 -1.23 2.99
N PRO A 246 12.47 -2.13 2.05
CA PRO A 246 11.52 -3.14 1.56
C PRO A 246 10.99 -4.06 2.66
N PHE A 247 11.83 -4.41 3.65
CA PHE A 247 11.37 -5.12 4.84
C PHE A 247 10.31 -4.30 5.60
N VAL A 248 10.55 -3.01 5.86
CA VAL A 248 9.59 -2.13 6.55
C VAL A 248 8.28 -2.09 5.77
N ILE A 249 8.35 -1.85 4.45
CA ILE A 249 7.19 -1.75 3.56
C ILE A 249 6.30 -2.98 3.67
N SER A 250 6.88 -4.16 3.49
CA SER A 250 6.12 -5.41 3.61
C SER A 250 5.54 -5.61 5.00
N TYR A 251 6.35 -5.33 6.03
CA TYR A 251 5.96 -5.60 7.41
C TYR A 251 4.76 -4.75 7.82
N TYR A 252 4.83 -3.43 7.64
CA TYR A 252 3.74 -2.55 8.08
C TYR A 252 2.47 -2.75 7.23
N ASN A 253 2.59 -3.04 5.92
CA ASN A 253 1.42 -3.28 5.06
C ASN A 253 0.64 -4.51 5.49
N VAL A 254 1.31 -5.58 5.91
CA VAL A 254 0.64 -6.76 6.51
C VAL A 254 -0.13 -6.36 7.76
N VAL A 255 0.46 -5.56 8.65
CA VAL A 255 -0.18 -5.09 9.88
C VAL A 255 -1.40 -4.21 9.60
N ILE A 256 -1.32 -3.32 8.60
CA ILE A 256 -2.47 -2.52 8.13
C ILE A 256 -3.58 -3.44 7.59
N LEU A 257 -3.25 -4.38 6.72
CA LEU A 257 -4.22 -5.28 6.10
C LEU A 257 -4.91 -6.16 7.15
N GLN A 258 -4.17 -6.68 8.13
CA GLN A 258 -4.72 -7.42 9.27
C GLN A 258 -5.66 -6.56 10.15
N SER A 259 -5.37 -5.26 10.29
CA SER A 259 -6.20 -4.32 11.04
C SER A 259 -7.50 -3.98 10.31
N ILE A 260 -7.45 -3.84 8.98
CA ILE A 260 -8.58 -3.36 8.18
C ILE A 260 -9.49 -4.51 7.72
N ARG A 261 -8.96 -5.71 7.50
CA ARG A 261 -9.75 -6.87 7.02
C ARG A 261 -10.91 -7.26 7.94
N ASN A 262 -10.85 -6.91 9.22
CA ASN A 262 -11.93 -7.25 10.17
C ASN A 262 -13.02 -6.16 10.27
N LYS A 263 -12.92 -5.07 9.49
CA LYS A 263 -13.90 -3.96 9.50
C LYS A 263 -15.00 -4.18 8.47
N ASP A 264 -16.17 -3.59 8.69
CA ASP A 264 -17.25 -3.62 7.69
C ASP A 264 -16.86 -2.86 6.40
N PHE A 265 -17.54 -3.14 5.30
CA PHE A 265 -17.19 -2.59 3.98
C PHE A 265 -17.21 -1.06 3.94
N ARG A 266 -18.15 -0.41 4.64
CA ARG A 266 -18.27 1.05 4.67
C ARG A 266 -17.10 1.69 5.42
N THR A 267 -16.70 1.09 6.53
CA THR A 267 -15.50 1.51 7.27
C THR A 267 -14.23 1.33 6.44
N ILE A 268 -14.10 0.22 5.69
CA ILE A 268 -12.97 0.02 4.77
C ILE A 268 -12.94 1.12 3.71
N SER A 269 -14.06 1.38 3.04
CA SER A 269 -14.21 2.48 2.07
C SER A 269 -13.75 3.82 2.64
N PHE A 270 -14.17 4.16 3.86
CA PHE A 270 -13.73 5.39 4.52
C PHE A 270 -12.23 5.39 4.84
N PHE A 271 -11.69 4.27 5.35
CA PHE A 271 -10.28 4.15 5.71
C PHE A 271 -9.38 4.33 4.48
N MET A 272 -9.79 3.82 3.32
CA MET A 272 -9.03 3.94 2.07
C MET A 272 -8.90 5.36 1.55
N ILE A 273 -9.79 6.28 1.92
CA ILE A 273 -9.64 7.71 1.65
C ILE A 273 -8.39 8.25 2.33
N PHE A 274 -8.28 8.02 3.64
CA PHE A 274 -7.18 8.56 4.42
C PHE A 274 -5.87 7.85 4.13
N ILE A 275 -5.90 6.52 4.01
CA ILE A 275 -4.70 5.70 3.83
C ILE A 275 -4.24 5.76 2.36
N GLY A 276 -5.12 5.43 1.42
CA GLY A 276 -4.75 5.29 0.00
C GLY A 276 -4.57 6.60 -0.74
N TRP A 277 -5.29 7.66 -0.35
CA TRP A 277 -5.30 8.92 -1.11
C TRP A 277 -4.66 10.07 -0.34
N MET A 278 -5.11 10.35 0.90
CA MET A 278 -4.60 11.50 1.65
C MET A 278 -3.16 11.29 2.13
N ALA A 279 -2.84 10.15 2.76
CA ALA A 279 -1.50 9.87 3.27
C ALA A 279 -0.48 9.77 2.12
N SER A 280 -0.81 9.00 1.07
CA SER A 280 0.04 8.86 -0.12
C SER A 280 0.24 10.19 -0.84
N GLY A 281 -0.82 10.96 -1.09
CA GLY A 281 -0.72 12.28 -1.72
C GLY A 281 0.07 13.30 -0.89
N SER A 282 -0.03 13.24 0.45
CA SER A 282 0.79 14.06 1.34
C SER A 282 2.27 13.66 1.27
N GLY A 283 2.56 12.37 1.15
CA GLY A 283 3.91 11.86 0.95
C GLY A 283 4.54 12.38 -0.35
N LEU A 284 3.79 12.31 -1.45
CA LEU A 284 4.17 12.89 -2.73
C LEU A 284 4.42 14.41 -2.62
N PHE A 285 3.55 15.14 -1.93
CA PHE A 285 3.74 16.58 -1.71
C PHE A 285 5.06 16.89 -0.98
N VAL A 286 5.40 16.11 0.06
CA VAL A 286 6.68 16.25 0.78
C VAL A 286 7.87 16.01 -0.16
N ALA A 287 7.80 14.99 -1.01
CA ALA A 287 8.86 14.69 -1.96
C ALA A 287 9.03 15.81 -3.00
N LEU A 288 7.93 16.32 -3.56
CA LEU A 288 7.97 17.37 -4.59
C LEU A 288 8.40 18.74 -4.07
N THR A 289 8.13 19.03 -2.80
CA THR A 289 8.55 20.26 -2.15
C THR A 289 9.93 20.16 -1.50
N ASN A 290 10.61 19.02 -1.62
CA ASN A 290 11.90 18.73 -0.97
C ASN A 290 11.87 18.92 0.56
N MET A 291 10.71 18.67 1.19
CA MET A 291 10.49 18.84 2.63
C MET A 291 10.76 17.56 3.44
N ILE A 292 11.54 16.63 2.89
CA ILE A 292 11.79 15.30 3.50
C ILE A 292 12.40 15.40 4.91
N PHE A 293 13.10 16.49 5.23
CA PHE A 293 13.66 16.80 6.55
C PHE A 293 12.61 16.99 7.66
N ILE A 294 11.34 17.23 7.32
CA ILE A 294 10.24 17.32 8.29
C ILE A 294 9.90 15.92 8.85
N VAL A 295 10.13 14.86 8.09
CA VAL A 295 9.68 13.52 8.46
C VAL A 295 10.35 12.98 9.74
N PRO A 296 11.67 13.13 9.96
CA PRO A 296 12.29 12.77 11.24
C PRO A 296 11.62 13.41 12.46
N VAL A 297 11.18 14.67 12.35
CA VAL A 297 10.46 15.37 13.44
C VAL A 297 9.11 14.71 13.69
N VAL A 298 8.37 14.37 12.62
CA VAL A 298 7.09 13.65 12.71
C VAL A 298 7.27 12.28 13.39
N ILE A 299 8.33 11.54 13.02
CA ILE A 299 8.66 10.24 13.63
C ILE A 299 8.96 10.40 15.12
N LEU A 300 9.78 11.38 15.50
CA LEU A 300 10.12 11.65 16.91
C LEU A 300 8.86 11.93 17.74
N LEU A 301 7.97 12.80 17.24
CA LEU A 301 6.70 13.12 17.90
C LEU A 301 5.80 11.89 18.03
N ALA A 302 5.77 11.03 17.02
CA ALA A 302 5.00 9.79 17.05
C ALA A 302 5.56 8.79 18.08
N ILE A 303 6.88 8.61 18.13
CA ILE A 303 7.55 7.75 19.12
C ILE A 303 7.24 8.24 20.54
N PHE A 304 7.41 9.54 20.79
CA PHE A 304 7.11 10.13 22.10
C PHE A 304 5.65 9.88 22.51
N LYS A 305 4.71 10.03 21.56
CA LYS A 305 3.29 9.75 21.78
C LYS A 305 3.02 8.28 22.10
N VAL A 306 3.68 7.32 21.44
CA VAL A 306 3.52 5.90 21.74
C VAL A 306 4.07 5.56 23.13
N LEU A 307 5.30 6.02 23.44
CA LEU A 307 5.94 5.79 24.74
C LEU A 307 5.15 6.39 25.91
N SER A 308 4.63 7.61 25.74
CA SER A 308 3.83 8.28 26.79
C SER A 308 2.54 7.53 27.16
N LYS A 309 1.93 6.81 26.21
CA LYS A 309 0.74 5.98 26.46
C LYS A 309 1.07 4.75 27.31
N GLU A 310 2.21 4.10 27.07
CA GLU A 310 2.64 2.96 27.88
C GLU A 310 3.01 3.39 29.30
N TYR A 311 3.69 4.53 29.44
CA TYR A 311 4.13 5.03 30.74
C TYR A 311 2.94 5.42 31.66
N SER A 312 1.83 5.92 31.11
CA SER A 312 0.66 6.23 31.93
C SER A 312 -0.11 4.99 32.42
N LEU A 313 -0.05 3.87 31.69
CA LEU A 313 -0.71 2.62 32.04
C LEU A 313 0.01 1.87 33.18
N ASN A 314 1.34 1.98 33.27
CA ASN A 314 2.14 1.37 34.33
C ASN A 314 2.15 2.14 35.67
N ASN A 315 1.59 3.36 35.71
CA ASN A 315 1.48 4.16 36.94
C ASN A 315 0.26 3.80 37.82
N LYS A 316 -0.38 2.63 37.63
CA LYS A 316 -1.22 2.07 38.68
C LYS A 316 -0.31 1.64 39.82
N GLU A 317 -0.24 2.51 40.84
CA GLU A 317 0.49 2.37 42.09
C GLU A 317 0.81 0.91 42.44
N ILE A 318 2.10 0.58 42.40
CA ILE A 318 2.64 -0.55 43.16
C ILE A 318 2.33 -0.21 44.62
N LYS A 319 1.23 -0.74 45.15
CA LYS A 319 1.00 -0.76 46.60
C LYS A 319 2.12 -1.63 47.17
N TYR A 320 3.14 -0.97 47.71
CA TYR A 320 4.06 -1.61 48.63
C TYR A 320 3.22 -2.09 49.82
N VAL A 321 3.04 -3.41 49.92
CA VAL A 321 2.47 -4.09 51.10
C VAL A 321 3.58 -4.27 52.12
#